data_AF-A0A2E6QWL3-F1
#
_entry.id   AF-A0A2E6QWL3-F1
#
_cell.length_a   1.000
_cell.length_b   1.000
_cell.length_c   1.000
_cell.angle_alpha   90.00
_cell.angle_beta   90.00
_cell.angle_gamma   90.00
#
_symmetry.space_group_name_H-M   'P 1'
#
loop_
_entity.id
_entity.type
_entity.pdbx_description
1 polymer ?
#
loop_
_entity_poly.entity_id
_entity_poly.type
_entity_poly.pdbx_seq_one_letter_code
_entity_poly.pdbx_strand_id
1 'polypeptide(L)'
;WYKLIDKTYYGAILSIFGAVITLILNIYLIPKISFVGSAWATLICYFLMMAISFYLGQQKFKIKYNIYSICSYFLVAFVLFFASIISGEKAYMNIQIDNTIFFGLYIIFMYTQVKKIIIKKNNFY
;
A
#
# COMPACT_ATOMS: atom_id res chain seq x y z
N TRP A 1 1.35 -13.85 12.84
CA TRP A 1 2.19 -13.30 13.92
C TRP A 1 1.46 -13.32 15.27
N TYR A 2 0.22 -12.81 15.37
CA TYR A 2 -0.59 -12.89 16.60
C TYR A 2 -0.84 -14.30 17.15
N LYS A 3 -0.96 -15.30 16.25
CA LYS A 3 -1.14 -16.71 16.60
C LYS A 3 0.08 -17.37 17.26
N LEU A 4 1.27 -16.76 17.19
CA LEU A 4 2.53 -17.27 17.75
C LEU A 4 2.88 -16.64 19.12
N ILE A 5 2.05 -15.73 19.64
CA ILE A 5 2.38 -14.87 20.79
C ILE A 5 1.31 -14.94 21.89
N ASP A 6 0.33 -15.84 21.77
CA ASP A 6 -0.78 -15.99 22.73
C ASP A 6 -1.43 -14.66 23.16
N LYS A 7 -1.47 -13.72 22.21
CA LYS A 7 -1.87 -12.33 22.44
C LYS A 7 -2.89 -11.90 21.40
N THR A 8 -3.96 -12.68 21.29
CA THR A 8 -5.16 -12.42 20.46
C THR A 8 -5.76 -11.04 20.73
N TYR A 9 -5.61 -10.53 21.96
CA TYR A 9 -6.07 -9.21 22.37
C TYR A 9 -5.51 -8.06 21.53
N TYR A 10 -4.28 -8.16 21.02
CA TYR A 10 -3.69 -7.09 20.22
C TYR A 10 -4.31 -6.99 18.82
N GLY A 11 -4.77 -8.12 18.26
CA GLY A 11 -5.57 -8.11 17.03
C GLY A 11 -6.91 -7.41 17.25
N ALA A 12 -7.59 -7.72 18.36
CA ALA A 12 -8.85 -7.07 18.72
C ALA A 12 -8.67 -5.56 18.95
N ILE A 13 -7.61 -5.14 19.65
CA ILE A 13 -7.29 -3.71 19.87
C ILE A 13 -7.06 -2.99 18.53
N LEU A 14 -6.33 -3.59 17.59
CA LEU A 14 -6.14 -3.01 16.26
C LEU A 14 -7.43 -2.88 15.47
N SER A 15 -8.30 -3.89 15.52
CA SER A 15 -9.61 -3.85 14.85
C SER A 15 -10.55 -2.80 15.45
N ILE A 16 -10.61 -2.70 16.78
CA ILE A 16 -11.41 -1.66 17.47
C ILE A 16 -10.87 -0.27 17.15
N PHE A 17 -9.56 -0.11 17.16
CA PHE A 17 -8.92 1.16 16.82
C PHE A 17 -9.22 1.58 15.38
N GLY A 18 -9.13 0.66 14.41
CA GLY A 18 -9.52 0.92 13.02
C GLY A 18 -10.99 1.29 12.87
N ALA A 19 -11.88 0.60 13.59
CA ALA A 19 -13.31 0.92 13.58
C ALA A 19 -13.60 2.32 14.11
N VAL A 20 -12.96 2.72 15.22
CA VAL A 20 -13.10 4.05 15.82
C VAL A 20 -12.61 5.14 14.87
N ILE A 21 -11.45 4.96 14.25
CA ILE A 21 -10.92 5.89 13.24
C ILE A 21 -11.90 6.02 12.06
N THR A 22 -12.39 4.91 11.55
CA THR A 22 -13.31 4.89 10.41
C THR A 22 -14.58 5.68 10.71
N LEU A 23 -15.13 5.52 11.92
CA LEU A 23 -16.31 6.27 12.38
C LEU A 23 -16.03 7.77 12.49
N ILE A 24 -14.94 8.15 13.15
CA ILE A 24 -14.57 9.56 13.34
C ILE A 24 -14.35 10.24 11.99
N LEU A 25 -13.58 9.60 11.10
CA LEU A 25 -13.30 10.17 9.79
C LEU A 25 -14.57 10.25 8.93
N ASN A 26 -15.41 9.22 8.90
CA ASN A 26 -16.65 9.30 8.13
C ASN A 26 -17.56 10.43 8.64
N ILE A 27 -17.76 10.56 9.95
CA ILE A 27 -18.60 11.63 10.52
C ILE A 27 -18.04 13.03 10.18
N TYR A 28 -16.72 13.18 10.12
CA TYR A 28 -16.09 14.47 9.80
C TYR A 28 -16.00 14.78 8.30
N LEU A 29 -15.75 13.76 7.46
CA LEU A 29 -15.51 13.92 6.01
C LEU A 29 -16.79 13.86 5.17
N ILE A 30 -17.79 13.07 5.57
CA ILE A 30 -19.09 12.99 4.88
C ILE A 30 -19.76 14.37 4.73
N PRO A 31 -19.84 15.23 5.76
CA PRO A 31 -20.50 16.54 5.61
C PRO A 31 -19.72 17.51 4.72
N LYS A 32 -18.42 17.29 4.47
CA LYS A 32 -17.59 18.19 3.65
C LYS A 32 -17.42 17.73 2.20
N ILE A 33 -17.34 16.42 1.95
CA ILE A 33 -16.92 15.86 0.64
C ILE A 33 -17.83 14.72 0.16
N SER A 34 -19.00 14.54 0.80
CA SER A 34 -19.98 13.51 0.42
C SER A 34 -19.34 12.11 0.30
N PHE A 35 -19.65 11.34 -0.74
CA PHE A 35 -19.16 9.97 -0.95
C PHE A 35 -17.64 9.86 -1.10
N VAL A 36 -16.99 10.86 -1.70
CA VAL A 36 -15.52 10.88 -1.87
C VAL A 36 -14.83 10.95 -0.50
N GLY A 37 -15.48 11.58 0.49
CA GLY A 37 -15.04 11.58 1.87
C GLY A 37 -14.90 10.17 2.46
N SER A 38 -15.80 9.25 2.12
CA SER A 38 -15.72 7.86 2.58
C SER A 38 -14.52 7.11 1.98
N ALA A 39 -14.12 7.43 0.74
CA ALA A 39 -12.96 6.83 0.09
C ALA A 39 -11.65 7.28 0.77
N TRP A 40 -11.54 8.57 1.10
CA TRP A 40 -10.40 9.08 1.86
C TRP A 40 -10.38 8.54 3.29
N ALA A 41 -11.54 8.40 3.94
CA ALA A 41 -11.64 7.83 5.27
C ALA A 41 -11.12 6.39 5.32
N THR A 42 -11.49 5.53 4.36
CA THR A 42 -11.03 4.14 4.32
C THR A 42 -9.55 4.04 3.97
N LEU A 43 -9.04 4.88 3.07
CA LEU A 43 -7.62 4.95 2.74
C LEU A 43 -6.78 5.29 3.99
N ILE A 44 -7.17 6.34 4.72
CA ILE A 44 -6.46 6.77 5.93
C ILE A 44 -6.57 5.70 7.02
N CYS A 45 -7.74 5.06 7.19
CA CYS A 45 -7.90 4.00 8.18
C CYS A 45 -6.96 2.82 7.90
N TYR A 46 -6.94 2.31 6.67
CA TYR A 46 -6.04 1.20 6.32
C TYR A 46 -4.57 1.59 6.44
N PHE A 47 -4.21 2.82 6.07
CA PHE A 47 -2.86 3.32 6.24
C PHE A 47 -2.43 3.37 7.72
N LEU A 48 -3.29 3.88 8.60
CA LEU A 48 -3.02 3.91 10.05
C LEU A 48 -2.93 2.50 10.63
N MET A 49 -3.84 1.61 10.24
CA MET A 49 -3.82 0.22 10.69
C MET A 49 -2.53 -0.50 10.24
N MET A 50 -2.09 -0.27 9.01
CA MET A 50 -0.81 -0.76 8.48
C MET A 50 0.37 -0.20 9.29
N ALA A 51 0.41 1.12 9.51
CA ALA A 51 1.51 1.79 10.22
C ALA A 51 1.66 1.27 11.66
N ILE A 52 0.55 1.10 12.37
CA ILE A 52 0.55 0.60 13.75
C ILE A 52 0.95 -0.88 13.77
N SER A 53 0.44 -1.69 12.84
CA SER A 53 0.86 -3.09 12.71
C SER A 53 2.35 -3.20 12.40
N PHE A 54 2.90 -2.29 11.59
CA PHE A 54 4.32 -2.25 11.27
C PHE A 54 5.17 -1.86 12.48
N TYR A 55 4.74 -0.85 13.24
CA TYR A 55 5.43 -0.41 14.46
C TYR A 55 5.42 -1.50 15.54
N LEU A 56 4.25 -2.07 15.83
CA LEU A 56 4.10 -3.18 16.79
C LEU A 56 4.90 -4.43 16.36
N GLY A 57 4.90 -4.71 15.05
CA GLY A 57 5.67 -5.80 14.45
C GLY A 57 7.16 -5.62 14.65
N GLN A 58 7.70 -4.43 14.36
CA GLN A 58 9.12 -4.12 14.57
C GLN A 58 9.56 -4.17 16.03
N GLN A 59 8.71 -3.72 16.95
CA GLN A 59 9.05 -3.68 18.37
C GLN A 59 9.28 -5.08 18.95
N LYS A 60 8.50 -6.06 18.49
CA LYS A 60 8.55 -7.42 19.03
C LYS A 60 9.42 -8.37 18.22
N PHE A 61 9.48 -8.21 16.90
CA PHE A 61 10.43 -8.93 16.05
C PHE A 61 11.13 -7.89 15.20
N LYS A 62 12.43 -7.69 15.46
CA LYS A 62 13.31 -6.89 14.59
C LYS A 62 13.57 -7.65 13.30
N ILE A 63 12.53 -7.86 12.49
CA ILE A 63 12.65 -8.32 11.12
C ILE A 63 13.19 -7.12 10.37
N LYS A 64 14.44 -7.21 9.89
CA LYS A 64 15.05 -6.21 8.99
C LYS A 64 14.28 -6.19 7.67
N TYR A 65 13.11 -5.58 7.65
CA TYR A 65 12.38 -5.30 6.41
C TYR A 65 13.19 -4.27 5.63
N ASN A 66 13.41 -4.53 4.34
CA ASN A 66 14.03 -3.57 3.47
C ASN A 66 12.98 -2.51 3.07
N ILE A 67 12.73 -1.56 3.98
CA ILE A 67 11.76 -0.47 3.81
C ILE A 67 12.07 0.31 2.52
N TYR A 68 13.35 0.46 2.17
CA TYR A 68 13.78 1.08 0.92
C TYR A 68 13.23 0.37 -0.31
N SER A 69 13.22 -0.97 -0.33
CA SER A 69 12.64 -1.71 -1.45
C SER A 69 11.13 -1.46 -1.54
N ILE A 70 10.39 -1.58 -0.43
CA ILE A 70 8.93 -1.36 -0.40
C ILE A 70 8.59 0.06 -0.86
N CYS A 71 9.30 1.07 -0.35
CA CYS A 71 9.09 2.46 -0.72
C CYS A 71 9.42 2.70 -2.20
N SER A 72 10.48 2.07 -2.73
CA SER A 72 10.84 2.18 -4.15
C SER A 72 9.76 1.62 -5.08
N TYR A 73 9.11 0.51 -4.73
CA TYR A 73 7.98 -0.02 -5.51
C TYR A 73 6.80 0.94 -5.52
N PHE A 74 6.46 1.48 -4.34
CA PHE A 74 5.36 2.44 -4.22
C PHE A 74 5.63 3.71 -5.03
N LEU A 75 6.86 4.22 -4.98
CA LEU A 75 7.28 5.42 -5.71
C LEU A 75 7.25 5.20 -7.23
N VAL A 76 7.74 4.06 -7.72
CA VAL A 76 7.68 3.72 -9.16
C VAL A 76 6.23 3.63 -9.64
N ALA A 77 5.35 2.97 -8.88
CA ALA A 77 3.92 2.89 -9.21
C ALA A 77 3.28 4.29 -9.26
N PHE A 78 3.62 5.16 -8.31
CA PHE A 78 3.11 6.54 -8.24
C PHE A 78 3.59 7.39 -9.41
N VAL A 79 4.88 7.28 -9.79
CA VAL A 79 5.45 7.97 -10.95
C VAL A 79 4.79 7.52 -12.25
N LEU A 80 4.57 6.21 -12.42
CA LEU A 80 3.86 5.68 -13.60
C LEU A 80 2.42 6.19 -13.67
N PHE A 81 1.73 6.28 -12.53
CA PHE A 81 0.38 6.85 -12.47
C PHE A 81 0.33 8.34 -12.86
N PHE A 82 1.24 9.16 -12.33
CA PHE A 82 1.32 10.58 -12.70
C PHE A 82 1.75 10.78 -14.16
N ALA A 83 2.67 9.94 -14.65
CA ALA A 83 3.07 9.96 -16.05
C ALA A 83 1.86 9.65 -16.97
N SER A 84 1.05 8.65 -16.61
CA SER A 84 -0.19 8.33 -17.34
C SER A 84 -1.17 9.50 -17.37
N ILE A 85 -1.36 10.22 -16.26
CA ILE A 85 -2.22 11.43 -16.21
C ILE A 85 -1.69 12.54 -17.13
N ILE A 86 -0.38 12.81 -17.10
CA ILE A 86 0.24 13.90 -17.88
C ILE A 86 0.25 13.57 -19.39
N SER A 87 0.41 12.30 -19.76
CA SER A 87 0.36 11.84 -21.15
C SER A 87 -1.04 11.95 -21.77
N GLY A 88 -2.09 12.01 -20.95
CA GLY A 88 -3.49 12.01 -21.37
C GLY A 88 -3.96 13.19 -22.24
N GLU A 89 -3.19 14.29 -22.33
CA GLU A 89 -3.60 15.44 -23.16
C GLU A 89 -3.05 15.45 -24.60
N LYS A 90 -1.98 14.68 -24.90
CA LYS A 90 -1.35 14.72 -26.24
C LYS A 90 -1.14 13.36 -26.90
N ALA A 91 -1.33 12.24 -26.19
CA ALA A 91 -1.14 10.90 -26.72
C ALA A 91 -2.49 10.15 -26.87
N TYR A 92 -3.14 10.37 -28.02
CA TYR A 92 -3.98 9.44 -28.78
C TYR A 92 -5.20 8.72 -28.14
N MET A 93 -6.38 9.12 -28.60
CA MET A 93 -7.59 8.36 -29.02
C MET A 93 -8.17 7.18 -28.20
N ASN A 94 -7.45 6.46 -27.33
CA ASN A 94 -7.99 5.32 -26.55
C ASN A 94 -7.27 5.11 -25.21
N ILE A 95 -7.78 5.75 -24.14
CA ILE A 95 -7.32 5.67 -22.74
C ILE A 95 -7.08 4.23 -22.23
N GLN A 96 -7.81 3.25 -22.79
CA GLN A 96 -7.71 1.84 -22.40
C GLN A 96 -6.41 1.17 -22.85
N ILE A 97 -5.86 1.57 -24.01
CA ILE A 97 -4.66 0.94 -24.57
C ILE A 97 -3.42 1.42 -23.79
N ASP A 98 -3.33 2.71 -23.50
CA ASP A 98 -2.21 3.28 -22.74
C ASP A 98 -2.14 2.71 -21.33
N ASN A 99 -3.29 2.62 -20.64
CA ASN A 99 -3.35 2.01 -19.31
C ASN A 99 -2.92 0.54 -19.31
N THR A 100 -3.23 -0.20 -20.37
CA THR A 100 -2.80 -1.60 -20.52
C THR A 100 -1.28 -1.69 -20.71
N ILE A 101 -0.69 -0.78 -21.48
CA ILE A 101 0.77 -0.72 -21.70
C ILE A 101 1.50 -0.35 -20.40
N PHE A 102 1.06 0.67 -19.67
CA PHE A 102 1.65 1.05 -18.39
C PHE A 102 1.54 -0.06 -17.33
N PHE A 103 0.40 -0.76 -17.30
CA PHE A 103 0.20 -1.91 -16.43
C PHE A 103 1.17 -3.07 -16.78
N GLY A 104 1.36 -3.34 -18.08
CA GLY A 104 2.34 -4.32 -18.55
C GLY A 104 3.78 -3.97 -18.15
N LEU A 105 4.19 -2.71 -18.31
CA LEU A 105 5.51 -2.22 -17.88
C LEU A 105 5.71 -2.40 -16.37
N TYR A 106 4.68 -2.14 -15.57
CA TYR A 106 4.73 -2.35 -14.12
C TYR A 106 4.92 -3.82 -13.75
N ILE A 107 4.22 -4.75 -14.41
CA ILE A 107 4.39 -6.20 -14.19
C ILE A 107 5.82 -6.65 -14.53
N ILE A 108 6.37 -6.18 -15.65
CA ILE A 108 7.74 -6.52 -16.08
C ILE A 108 8.76 -6.03 -15.04
N PHE A 109 8.60 -4.81 -14.53
CA PHE A 109 9.44 -4.26 -13.47
C PHE A 109 9.33 -5.08 -12.18
N MET A 110 8.11 -5.44 -11.77
CA MET A 110 7.88 -6.32 -10.62
C MET A 110 8.60 -7.67 -10.78
N TYR A 111 8.51 -8.28 -11.96
CA TYR A 111 9.17 -9.57 -12.23
C TYR A 111 10.70 -9.47 -12.14
N THR A 112 11.31 -8.40 -12.66
CA THR A 112 12.76 -8.19 -12.58
C THR A 112 13.24 -8.04 -11.14
N GLN A 113 12.47 -7.34 -10.32
CA GLN A 113 12.86 -7.09 -8.93
C GLN A 113 12.62 -8.32 -8.04
N VAL A 114 11.54 -9.08 -8.26
CA VAL A 114 11.31 -10.38 -7.61
C VAL A 114 12.44 -11.36 -7.96
N LYS A 115 12.84 -11.43 -9.23
CA LYS A 115 13.98 -12.26 -9.67
C LYS A 115 15.27 -11.88 -8.94
N LYS A 116 15.58 -10.59 -8.77
CA LYS A 116 16.74 -10.11 -7.98
C LYS A 116 16.69 -10.57 -6.53
N ILE A 117 15.52 -10.55 -5.89
CA ILE A 117 15.35 -11.01 -4.50
C ILE A 117 15.60 -12.52 -4.40
N ILE A 118 15.06 -13.31 -5.33
CA ILE A 118 15.23 -14.78 -5.38
C ILE A 118 16.71 -15.14 -5.59
N ILE A 119 17.38 -14.51 -6.56
CA ILE A 119 18.81 -14.76 -6.86
C ILE A 119 19.68 -14.40 -5.64
N LYS A 120 19.41 -13.26 -4.99
CA LYS A 120 20.16 -12.86 -3.79
C LYS A 120 20.00 -13.87 -2.66
N LYS A 121 18.83 -14.49 -2.48
CA LYS A 121 18.61 -15.54 -1.48
C LYS A 121 19.39 -16.82 -1.80
N ASN A 122 19.52 -17.17 -3.08
CA ASN A 122 20.22 -18.39 -3.52
C ASN A 122 21.74 -18.32 -3.34
N ASN A 123 22.32 -17.10 -3.36
CA ASN A 123 23.76 -16.86 -3.17
C ASN A 123 24.23 -16.91 -1.69
N PHE A 124 23.33 -17.08 -0.73
CA PHE A 124 23.63 -17.16 0.71
C PHE A 124 23.61 -18.61 1.25
N TYR A 125 23.42 -19.61 0.38
CA TYR A 125 23.53 -21.04 0.69
C TYR A 125 24.76 -21.64 0.01
#